data_AF-A0A7Y5C876-F1
#
_entry.id   AF-A0A7Y5C876-F1
#
_cell.length_a   1.000
_cell.length_b   1.000
_cell.length_c   1.000
_cell.angle_alpha   90.00
_cell.angle_beta   90.00
_cell.angle_gamma   90.00
#
_symmetry.space_group_name_H-M   'P 1'
#
loop_
_entity.id
_entity.type
_entity.pdbx_description
1 polymer ?
#
loop_
_entity_poly.entity_id
_entity_poly.type
_entity_poly.pdbx_seq_one_letter_code
_entity_poly.pdbx_strand_id
1 'polypeptide(L)'
;MPCSDVTEIIHVELDAEDRLKDYYFSKRTCGQGVGAGNLLADQLRGWGLDRILAYDAERYLAEFPIEDELEEFLSLKHFFAIQSVLEVLTGKEPGGKDDPCAAAEISYGDGTLVIDGQIAVDLVTEKIKACGNCRACGKSKKAKIVFN
;
A
#
# COMPACT_ATOMS: atom_id res chain seq x y z
N MET A 1 -23.64 -10.21 -0.33
CA MET A 1 -23.93 -9.06 -1.21
C MET A 1 -22.62 -8.57 -1.77
N PRO A 2 -22.50 -8.26 -3.07
CA PRO A 2 -21.25 -7.75 -3.62
C PRO A 2 -21.01 -6.37 -3.01
N CYS A 3 -19.93 -6.23 -2.24
CA CYS A 3 -19.49 -4.95 -1.71
C CYS A 3 -18.94 -4.12 -2.88
N SER A 4 -19.69 -3.12 -3.32
CA SER A 4 -19.27 -2.18 -4.38
C SER A 4 -18.39 -1.04 -3.85
N ASP A 5 -18.29 -0.90 -2.53
CA ASP A 5 -17.35 0.01 -1.88
C ASP A 5 -16.15 -0.83 -1.42
N VAL A 6 -15.10 -0.82 -2.25
CA VAL A 6 -13.83 -1.53 -2.00
C VAL A 6 -12.79 -0.52 -1.49
N THR A 7 -13.19 0.43 -0.65
CA THR A 7 -12.22 1.33 0.00
C THR A 7 -11.54 0.62 1.17
N GLU A 8 -10.23 0.81 1.27
CA GLU A 8 -9.42 0.35 2.40
C GLU A 8 -8.94 1.54 3.22
N ILE A 9 -8.75 1.35 4.51
CA ILE A 9 -8.29 2.37 5.46
C ILE A 9 -6.92 1.97 5.94
N ILE A 10 -5.98 2.90 5.86
CA ILE A 10 -4.64 2.74 6.42
C ILE A 10 -4.41 3.79 7.51
N HIS A 11 -3.83 3.33 8.61
CA HIS A 11 -3.35 4.13 9.72
C HIS A 11 -1.82 4.01 9.75
N VAL A 12 -1.10 5.12 9.77
CA VAL A 12 0.37 5.16 9.82
C VAL A 12 0.84 5.99 11.01
N GLU A 13 1.72 5.43 11.83
CA GLU A 13 2.38 6.12 12.94
C GLU A 13 3.86 6.36 12.63
N LEU A 14 4.30 7.62 12.72
CA LEU A 14 5.71 8.00 12.70
C LEU A 14 6.16 8.51 14.07
N ASP A 15 7.41 8.24 14.42
CA ASP A 15 8.07 8.85 15.59
C ASP A 15 8.51 10.30 15.32
N ALA A 16 9.10 10.95 16.33
CA ALA A 16 9.56 12.33 16.25
C ALA A 16 10.73 12.53 15.26
N GLU A 17 11.34 11.45 14.79
CA GLU A 17 12.42 11.42 13.81
C GLU A 17 11.93 10.93 12.43
N ASP A 18 10.62 10.99 12.19
CA ASP A 18 9.98 10.63 10.91
C ASP A 18 10.21 9.16 10.50
N ARG A 19 10.37 8.26 11.49
CA ARG A 19 10.52 6.82 11.27
C ARG A 19 9.23 6.08 11.55
N LEU A 20 8.96 5.05 10.76
CA LEU A 20 7.79 4.21 10.93
C LEU A 20 7.82 3.50 12.29
N LYS A 21 6.84 3.79 13.14
CA LYS A 21 6.65 3.15 14.44
C LYS A 21 5.73 1.94 14.32
N ASP A 22 4.58 2.15 13.68
CA ASP A 22 3.59 1.11 13.37
C ASP A 22 2.67 1.54 12.23
N TYR A 23 1.87 0.60 11.74
CA TYR A 23 0.76 0.89 10.82
C TYR A 23 -0.31 -0.21 10.89
N TYR A 24 -1.53 0.12 10.48
CA TYR A 24 -2.61 -0.85 10.34
C TYR A 24 -3.42 -0.60 9.07
N PHE A 25 -3.59 -1.64 8.25
CA PHE A 25 -4.28 -1.59 6.97
C PHE A 25 -5.47 -2.55 6.94
N SER A 26 -6.65 -2.00 6.70
CA SER A 26 -7.92 -2.73 6.87
C SER A 26 -8.96 -2.40 5.82
N LYS A 27 -9.92 -3.30 5.66
CA LYS A 27 -11.09 -3.08 4.82
C LYS A 27 -12.07 -2.19 5.56
N ARG A 28 -12.53 -1.11 4.94
CA ARG A 28 -13.51 -0.19 5.53
C ARG A 28 -14.82 -0.90 5.92
N THR A 29 -15.21 -1.92 5.17
CA THR A 29 -16.51 -2.57 5.28
C THR A 29 -16.66 -3.49 6.49
N CYS A 30 -15.58 -4.12 6.94
CA CYS A 30 -15.60 -5.07 8.06
C CYS A 30 -14.52 -4.84 9.12
N GLY A 31 -13.63 -3.86 8.92
CA GLY A 31 -12.49 -3.58 9.81
C GLY A 31 -11.40 -4.65 9.83
N GLN A 32 -11.59 -5.76 9.09
CA GLN A 32 -10.60 -6.82 9.01
C GLN A 32 -9.37 -6.32 8.27
N GLY A 33 -8.19 -6.75 8.75
CA GLY A 33 -6.93 -6.50 8.07
C GLY A 33 -6.95 -6.96 6.61
N VAL A 34 -6.20 -6.25 5.76
CA VAL A 34 -5.92 -6.69 4.40
C VAL A 34 -4.89 -7.81 4.48
N GLY A 35 -5.33 -9.06 4.63
CA GLY A 35 -4.44 -10.13 5.10
C GLY A 35 -4.17 -9.96 6.59
N ALA A 36 -2.89 -9.97 7.01
CA ALA A 36 -2.52 -9.44 8.32
C ALA A 36 -2.49 -7.91 8.24
N GLY A 37 -3.25 -7.21 9.11
CA GLY A 37 -3.40 -5.75 9.00
C GLY A 37 -2.11 -4.96 9.18
N ASN A 38 -1.12 -5.53 9.84
CA ASN A 38 0.21 -4.96 10.09
C ASN A 38 1.31 -5.86 9.50
N LEU A 39 1.05 -6.48 8.35
CA LEU A 39 1.90 -7.51 7.71
C LEU A 39 3.41 -7.17 7.69
N LEU A 40 3.75 -5.89 7.45
CA LEU A 40 5.11 -5.41 7.27
C LEU A 40 5.66 -4.66 8.51
N ALA A 41 4.95 -4.65 9.64
CA ALA A 41 5.30 -3.79 10.76
C ALA A 41 6.70 -4.11 11.30
N ASP A 42 7.02 -5.39 11.51
CA ASP A 42 8.35 -5.77 12.01
C ASP A 42 9.46 -5.54 10.98
N GLN A 43 9.13 -5.55 9.68
CA GLN A 43 10.09 -5.37 8.60
C GLN A 43 10.45 -3.89 8.36
N LEU A 44 9.45 -3.00 8.45
CA LEU A 44 9.59 -1.58 8.14
C LEU A 44 9.77 -0.70 9.39
N ARG A 45 9.55 -1.22 10.60
CA ARG A 45 9.73 -0.45 11.85
C ARG A 45 11.13 0.17 11.92
N GLY A 46 11.18 1.45 12.24
CA GLY A 46 12.40 2.25 12.33
C GLY A 46 12.95 2.75 11.00
N TRP A 47 12.35 2.38 9.85
CA TRP A 47 12.69 2.97 8.56
C TRP A 47 12.21 4.42 8.53
N GLY A 48 13.10 5.35 8.16
CA GLY A 48 12.73 6.73 7.91
C GLY A 48 11.83 6.85 6.68
N LEU A 49 10.90 7.81 6.69
CA LEU A 49 9.96 8.00 5.58
C LEU A 49 10.67 8.21 4.23
N ASP A 50 11.82 8.90 4.22
CA ASP A 50 12.60 9.12 3.00
C ASP A 50 13.14 7.80 2.41
N ARG A 51 13.54 6.86 3.28
CA ARG A 51 13.96 5.52 2.85
C ARG A 51 12.78 4.77 2.24
N ILE A 52 11.63 4.78 2.90
CA ILE A 52 10.43 4.10 2.41
C ILE A 52 10.03 4.65 1.04
N LEU A 53 10.04 5.97 0.86
CA LEU A 53 9.67 6.64 -0.40
C LEU A 53 10.70 6.46 -1.52
N ALA A 54 11.96 6.14 -1.21
CA ALA A 54 13.01 5.93 -2.21
C ALA A 54 13.08 4.49 -2.75
N TYR A 55 12.30 3.56 -2.20
CA TYR A 55 12.25 2.17 -2.62
C TYR A 55 11.17 1.96 -3.70
N ASP A 56 11.52 1.27 -4.76
CA ASP A 56 10.56 0.72 -5.72
C ASP A 56 10.27 -0.77 -5.39
N ALA A 57 9.31 -1.37 -6.10
CA ALA A 57 8.98 -2.78 -5.91
C ALA A 57 10.17 -3.71 -6.17
N GLU A 58 11.03 -3.41 -7.15
CA GLU A 58 12.18 -4.25 -7.49
C GLU A 58 13.18 -4.29 -6.34
N ARG A 59 13.55 -3.14 -5.79
CA ARG A 59 14.44 -3.02 -4.64
C ARG A 59 13.84 -3.67 -3.40
N TYR A 60 12.54 -3.45 -3.16
CA TYR A 60 11.83 -4.07 -2.05
C TYR A 60 11.88 -5.60 -2.14
N LEU A 61 11.52 -6.18 -3.29
CA LEU A 61 11.51 -7.64 -3.49
C LEU A 61 12.92 -8.25 -3.56
N ALA A 62 13.94 -7.47 -3.94
CA ALA A 62 15.33 -7.93 -3.89
C ALA A 62 15.85 -8.02 -2.45
N GLU A 63 15.46 -7.09 -1.57
CA GLU A 63 15.84 -7.12 -0.15
C GLU A 63 14.99 -8.14 0.64
N PHE A 64 13.71 -8.29 0.26
CA PHE A 64 12.74 -9.17 0.90
C PHE A 64 12.13 -10.13 -0.13
N PRO A 65 12.86 -11.18 -0.52
CA PRO A 65 12.38 -12.15 -1.49
C PRO A 65 11.20 -12.95 -0.92
N ILE A 66 10.12 -13.04 -1.69
CA ILE A 66 8.88 -13.75 -1.34
C ILE A 66 8.58 -14.75 -2.46
N GLU A 67 8.33 -16.01 -2.11
CA GLU A 67 8.09 -17.07 -3.10
C GLU A 67 6.60 -17.26 -3.42
N ASP A 68 5.73 -17.02 -2.44
CA ASP A 68 4.28 -17.15 -2.62
C ASP A 68 3.68 -15.91 -3.29
N GLU A 69 2.92 -16.13 -4.37
CA GLU A 69 2.36 -15.03 -5.18
C GLU A 69 1.35 -14.18 -4.41
N LEU A 70 0.59 -14.78 -3.47
CA LEU A 70 -0.37 -14.05 -2.66
C LEU A 70 0.35 -13.21 -1.60
N GLU A 71 1.37 -13.76 -0.95
CA GLU A 71 2.22 -13.02 -0.01
C GLU A 71 2.98 -11.88 -0.70
N GLU A 72 3.48 -12.09 -1.92
CA GLU A 72 4.14 -11.04 -2.71
C GLU A 72 3.15 -9.91 -3.01
N PHE A 73 1.96 -10.25 -3.51
CA PHE A 73 0.92 -9.27 -3.81
C PHE A 73 0.50 -8.49 -2.56
N LEU A 74 0.25 -9.18 -1.44
CA LEU A 74 -0.11 -8.53 -0.19
C LEU A 74 1.02 -7.64 0.31
N SER A 75 2.27 -8.09 0.26
CA SER A 75 3.43 -7.29 0.69
C SER A 75 3.57 -6.01 -0.14
N LEU A 76 3.51 -6.10 -1.47
CA LEU A 76 3.55 -4.91 -2.32
C LEU A 76 2.37 -3.98 -2.08
N LYS A 77 1.18 -4.54 -1.85
CA LYS A 77 -0.02 -3.75 -1.56
C LYS A 77 0.10 -2.95 -0.28
N HIS A 78 0.59 -3.58 0.80
CA HIS A 78 0.88 -2.90 2.06
C HIS A 78 1.96 -1.84 1.90
N PHE A 79 3.07 -2.20 1.23
CA PHE A 79 4.18 -1.29 1.01
C PHE A 79 3.75 -0.03 0.23
N PHE A 80 2.99 -0.20 -0.85
CA PHE A 80 2.48 0.91 -1.65
C PHE A 80 1.42 1.73 -0.94
N ALA A 81 0.57 1.12 -0.11
CA ALA A 81 -0.39 1.86 0.69
C ALA A 81 0.33 2.79 1.69
N ILE A 82 1.38 2.30 2.36
CA ILE A 82 2.23 3.12 3.24
C ILE A 82 2.89 4.25 2.44
N GLN A 83 3.50 3.94 1.28
CA GLN A 83 4.10 4.96 0.43
C GLN A 83 3.11 6.05 0.04
N SER A 84 1.88 5.69 -0.37
CA SER A 84 0.90 6.69 -0.77
C SER A 84 0.46 7.60 0.37
N VAL A 85 0.39 7.11 1.61
CA VAL A 85 0.17 7.98 2.78
C VAL A 85 1.33 8.95 2.96
N LEU A 86 2.57 8.45 2.87
CA LEU A 86 3.77 9.26 3.07
C LEU A 86 3.99 10.26 1.91
N GLU A 87 3.60 9.91 0.68
CA GLU A 87 3.61 10.79 -0.48
C GLU A 87 2.65 11.98 -0.26
N VAL A 88 1.45 11.74 0.28
CA VAL A 88 0.51 12.80 0.65
C VAL A 88 1.04 13.64 1.81
N LEU A 89 1.56 13.01 2.86
CA LEU A 89 2.16 13.70 4.01
C LEU A 89 3.27 14.68 3.58
N THR A 90 4.13 14.24 2.67
CA THR A 90 5.28 15.03 2.19
C THR A 90 4.94 16.00 1.05
N GLY A 91 3.67 16.03 0.62
CA GLY A 91 3.21 16.88 -0.48
C GLY A 91 3.73 16.47 -1.86
N LYS A 92 4.20 15.22 -2.02
CA LYS A 92 4.55 14.64 -3.32
C LYS A 92 3.31 14.31 -4.14
N GLU A 93 2.23 13.93 -3.46
CA GLU A 93 0.92 13.66 -4.06
C GLU A 93 -0.16 14.55 -3.42
N PRO A 94 -1.20 14.96 -4.18
CA PRO A 94 -2.18 15.94 -3.72
C PRO A 94 -3.18 15.40 -2.68
N GLY A 95 -3.38 14.09 -2.60
CA GLY A 95 -4.20 13.47 -1.56
C GLY A 95 -5.72 13.66 -1.73
N GLY A 96 -6.19 13.88 -2.96
CA GLY A 96 -7.58 14.06 -3.31
C GLY A 96 -8.35 12.73 -3.46
N LYS A 97 -9.66 12.85 -3.67
CA LYS A 97 -10.60 11.71 -3.75
C LYS A 97 -10.33 10.73 -4.91
N ASP A 98 -9.65 11.19 -5.95
CA ASP A 98 -9.39 10.43 -7.18
C ASP A 98 -7.93 9.93 -7.22
N ASP A 99 -7.16 10.18 -6.15
CA ASP A 99 -5.76 9.79 -6.01
C ASP A 99 -5.63 8.44 -5.29
N PRO A 100 -4.46 7.76 -5.37
CA PRO A 100 -4.25 6.46 -4.72
C PRO A 100 -4.50 6.47 -3.20
N CYS A 101 -4.25 7.60 -2.56
CA CYS A 101 -4.54 7.84 -1.15
C CYS A 101 -5.21 9.19 -0.98
N ALA A 102 -6.34 9.22 -0.27
CA ALA A 102 -6.95 10.45 0.24
C ALA A 102 -6.69 10.54 1.75
N ALA A 103 -5.99 11.58 2.21
CA ALA A 103 -5.77 11.78 3.65
C ALA A 103 -7.10 12.17 4.33
N ALA A 104 -7.48 11.41 5.35
CA ALA A 104 -8.69 11.65 6.13
C ALA A 104 -8.39 12.49 7.38
N GLU A 105 -7.30 12.18 8.09
CA GLU A 105 -6.91 12.85 9.32
C GLU A 105 -5.39 12.85 9.48
N ILE A 106 -4.84 13.96 9.98
CA ILE A 106 -3.44 14.06 10.41
C ILE A 106 -3.46 14.64 11.81
N SER A 107 -2.86 13.92 12.76
CA SER A 107 -2.76 14.37 14.15
C SER A 107 -1.34 14.20 14.67
N TYR A 108 -0.91 15.09 15.54
CA TYR A 108 0.40 15.05 16.17
C TYR A 108 0.25 15.25 17.68
N GLY A 109 0.79 14.32 18.45
CA GLY A 109 0.72 14.33 19.91
C GLY A 109 1.75 13.39 20.50
N ASP A 110 2.29 13.74 21.66
CA ASP A 110 3.24 12.90 22.41
C ASP A 110 4.44 12.40 21.58
N GLY A 111 4.91 13.21 20.63
CA GLY A 111 6.02 12.86 19.74
C GLY A 111 5.70 11.79 18.69
N THR A 112 4.42 11.47 18.49
CA THR A 112 3.93 10.58 17.42
C THR A 112 3.12 11.40 16.42
N LEU A 113 3.45 11.26 15.14
CA LEU A 113 2.62 11.73 14.04
C LEU A 113 1.76 10.57 13.55
N VAL A 114 0.46 10.81 13.44
CA VAL A 114 -0.52 9.83 12.98
C VAL A 114 -1.20 10.35 11.72
N ILE A 115 -1.24 9.52 10.69
CA ILE A 115 -1.99 9.79 9.47
C ILE A 115 -2.96 8.65 9.17
N ASP A 116 -4.24 9.00 9.03
CA ASP A 116 -5.26 8.10 8.53
C ASP A 116 -5.58 8.43 7.07
N GLY A 117 -5.52 7.42 6.20
CA GLY A 117 -5.74 7.52 4.76
C GLY A 117 -6.79 6.54 4.25
N GLN A 118 -7.49 6.94 3.19
CA GLN A 118 -8.34 6.05 2.40
C GLN A 118 -7.62 5.65 1.12
N ILE A 119 -7.48 4.36 0.90
CA ILE A 119 -6.75 3.79 -0.22
C ILE A 119 -7.72 3.35 -1.31
N ALA A 120 -7.48 3.86 -2.53
CA ALA A 120 -8.19 3.44 -3.72
C ALA A 120 -7.61 2.11 -4.23
N VAL A 121 -8.31 1.00 -3.96
CA VAL A 121 -7.82 -0.36 -4.25
C VAL A 121 -7.45 -0.56 -5.71
N ASP A 122 -8.24 -0.02 -6.63
CA ASP A 122 -7.99 -0.16 -8.07
C ASP A 122 -6.67 0.51 -8.46
N LEU A 123 -6.40 1.73 -7.97
CA LEU A 123 -5.19 2.48 -8.30
C LEU A 123 -3.93 1.82 -7.74
N VAL A 124 -3.96 1.32 -6.50
CA VAL A 124 -2.84 0.57 -5.92
C VAL A 124 -2.62 -0.74 -6.67
N THR A 125 -3.70 -1.42 -7.07
CA THR A 125 -3.59 -2.66 -7.87
C THR A 125 -2.98 -2.40 -9.25
N GLU A 126 -3.34 -1.30 -9.90
CA GLU A 126 -2.71 -0.89 -11.16
C GLU A 126 -1.22 -0.51 -10.97
N LYS A 127 -0.85 0.13 -9.85
CA LYS A 127 0.57 0.39 -9.50
C LYS A 127 1.36 -0.92 -9.39
N ILE A 128 0.79 -1.95 -8.75
CA ILE A 128 1.41 -3.29 -8.66
C ILE A 128 1.56 -3.95 -10.04
N LYS A 129 0.52 -3.90 -10.88
CA LYS A 129 0.58 -4.46 -12.25
C LYS A 129 1.60 -3.74 -13.12
N ALA A 130 1.68 -2.41 -13.01
CA ALA A 130 2.61 -1.58 -13.78
C ALA A 130 4.08 -1.89 -13.44
N CYS A 131 4.37 -2.35 -12.23
CA CYS A 131 5.70 -2.78 -11.83
C CYS A 131 6.18 -4.06 -12.54
N GLY A 132 5.33 -4.76 -13.31
CA GLY A 132 5.75 -5.82 -14.26
C GLY A 132 6.36 -7.10 -13.64
N ASN A 133 6.52 -7.16 -12.31
CA ASN A 133 7.33 -8.19 -11.65
C ASN A 133 6.52 -9.29 -10.96
N CYS A 134 5.21 -9.14 -10.81
CA CYS A 134 4.35 -10.26 -10.46
C CYS A 134 4.30 -11.21 -11.66
N ARG A 135 5.01 -12.34 -11.58
CA ARG A 135 5.22 -13.32 -12.67
C ARG A 135 3.94 -13.81 -13.38
N ALA A 136 2.75 -13.52 -12.84
CA ALA A 136 1.46 -13.91 -13.39
C ALA A 136 0.41 -12.80 -13.56
N CYS A 137 0.61 -11.58 -13.04
CA CYS A 137 -0.46 -10.56 -13.06
C CYS A 137 -0.46 -9.76 -14.39
N GLY A 138 -0.90 -10.42 -15.47
CA GLY A 138 -0.92 -9.83 -16.82
C GLY A 138 -0.97 -10.82 -17.98
N LYS A 139 -1.05 -12.15 -17.75
CA LYS A 139 -1.35 -13.10 -18.82
C LYS A 139 -2.82 -12.96 -19.24
N SER A 140 -3.12 -11.94 -20.04
CA SER A 140 -4.32 -11.95 -20.87
C SER A 140 -4.32 -13.27 -21.62
N LYS A 141 -5.36 -14.08 -21.40
CA LYS A 141 -5.60 -15.25 -22.24
C LYS A 141 -5.67 -14.71 -23.67
N LYS A 142 -4.66 -15.01 -24.51
CA LYS A 142 -4.72 -14.69 -25.94
C LYS A 142 -6.09 -15.15 -26.44
N ALA A 143 -6.90 -14.21 -26.89
CA ALA A 143 -8.17 -14.53 -27.53
C ALA A 143 -7.86 -15.48 -28.69
N LYS A 144 -8.43 -16.68 -28.64
CA LYS A 144 -8.35 -17.65 -29.72
C LYS A 144 -9.19 -17.06 -30.86
N ILE A 145 -8.54 -16.39 -31.81
CA ILE A 145 -9.18 -16.01 -33.07
C ILE A 145 -9.49 -17.32 -33.79
N VAL A 146 -10.75 -17.74 -33.75
CA VAL A 146 -11.27 -18.82 -34.58
C VAL A 146 -11.71 -18.16 -35.87
N PHE A 147 -10.98 -18.41 -36.96
CA PHE A 147 -11.48 -18.15 -38.30
C PHE A 147 -12.49 -19.25 -38.64
N ASN A 148 -13.75 -18.86 -38.81
CA ASN A 148 -14.76 -19.64 -39.52
C ASN A 148 -15.03 -18.97 -40.86
#